data_AF-A0A0F9DSP3-F1
#
_entry.id   AF-A0A0F9DSP3-F1
#
_cell.length_a   1.000
_cell.length_b   1.000
_cell.length_c   1.000
_cell.angle_alpha   90.00
_cell.angle_beta   90.00
_cell.angle_gamma   90.00
#
_symmetry.space_group_name_H-M   'P 1'
#
loop_
_entity.id
_entity.type
_entity.pdbx_description
1 polymer ?
#
loop_
_entity_poly.entity_id
_entity_poly.type
_entity_poly.pdbx_seq_one_letter_code
_entity_poly.pdbx_strand_id
1 'polypeptide(L)'
;MEFRNKCGTLIATGYQRIVVGDFGPFVELDISNLKYNNIKEKWPGSFKKTVKYVWFHTLDDAETKIYCQRQTVPYANYRVGMYYAHVSDLIIEDDE
;
A
#
# COMPACT_ATOMS: atom_id res chain seq x y z
N MET A 1 14.39 -1.56 -8.54
CA MET A 1 13.97 -1.46 -7.13
C MET A 1 12.56 -2.02 -6.98
N GLU A 2 12.48 -3.16 -6.33
CA GLU A 2 11.28 -3.93 -6.09
C GLU A 2 10.91 -3.91 -4.60
N PHE A 3 9.61 -3.93 -4.34
CA PHE A 3 9.05 -4.06 -3.00
C PHE A 3 8.33 -5.39 -2.91
N ARG A 4 8.88 -6.30 -2.11
CA ARG A 4 8.28 -7.61 -1.83
C ARG A 4 7.83 -7.68 -0.39
N ASN A 5 6.94 -8.60 -0.05
CA ASN A 5 6.68 -8.92 1.35
C ASN A 5 7.60 -10.04 1.86
N LYS A 6 7.44 -10.42 3.13
CA LYS A 6 8.18 -11.53 3.77
C LYS A 6 8.03 -12.90 3.09
N CYS A 7 7.00 -13.09 2.27
CA CYS A 7 6.78 -14.32 1.49
C CYS A 7 7.38 -14.23 0.08
N GLY A 8 8.04 -13.11 -0.26
CA GLY A 8 8.63 -12.88 -1.57
C GLY A 8 7.63 -12.39 -2.63
N THR A 9 6.37 -12.16 -2.27
CA THR A 9 5.36 -11.66 -3.22
C THR A 9 5.65 -10.22 -3.59
N LEU A 10 5.79 -9.97 -4.89
CA LEU A 10 6.03 -8.64 -5.44
C LEU A 10 4.78 -7.76 -5.27
N ILE A 11 4.92 -6.66 -4.53
CA ILE A 11 3.87 -5.67 -4.28
C ILE A 11 4.00 -4.52 -5.27
N ALA A 12 5.21 -4.00 -5.50
CA ALA A 12 5.43 -2.88 -6.42
C ALA A 12 6.84 -2.87 -7.02
N THR A 13 6.99 -2.22 -8.18
CA THR A 13 8.28 -2.05 -8.89
C THR A 13 8.76 -0.60 -8.89
N GLY A 14 8.38 0.16 -7.87
CA GLY A 14 8.75 1.57 -7.73
C GLY A 14 7.86 2.27 -6.71
N TYR A 15 8.28 3.45 -6.27
CA TYR A 15 7.56 4.26 -5.29
C TYR A 15 7.66 5.75 -5.62
N GLN A 16 6.77 6.55 -5.02
CA GLN A 16 6.78 8.00 -5.17
C GLN A 16 7.57 8.66 -4.05
N ARG A 17 7.31 8.27 -2.79
CA ARG A 17 8.00 8.79 -1.58
C ARG A 17 7.68 7.95 -0.35
N ILE A 18 8.34 8.22 0.76
CA ILE A 18 7.93 7.75 2.09
C ILE A 18 7.05 8.82 2.75
N VAL A 19 5.92 8.40 3.32
CA VAL A 19 5.02 9.24 4.12
C VAL A 19 5.05 8.77 5.56
N VAL A 20 5.37 9.65 6.49
CA VAL A 20 5.37 9.36 7.93
C VAL A 20 4.11 9.98 8.53
N GLY A 21 3.24 9.13 9.09
CA GLY A 21 2.09 9.55 9.90
C GLY A 21 2.18 8.99 11.31
N ASP A 22 1.09 9.13 12.08
CA ASP A 22 1.02 8.65 13.47
C ASP A 22 1.30 7.15 13.64
N PHE A 23 1.10 6.36 12.58
CA PHE A 23 1.28 4.90 12.57
C PHE A 23 2.62 4.46 11.98
N GLY A 24 3.57 5.40 11.79
CA GLY A 24 4.89 5.10 11.24
C GLY A 24 5.03 5.39 9.74
N PRO A 25 6.14 4.92 9.14
CA PRO A 25 6.47 5.19 7.74
C PRO A 25 5.73 4.24 6.79
N PHE A 26 5.16 4.82 5.74
CA PHE A 26 4.52 4.11 4.63
C PHE A 26 5.19 4.47 3.31
N VAL A 27 5.33 3.48 2.43
CA VAL A 27 5.72 3.71 1.04
C VAL A 27 4.50 4.17 0.26
N GLU A 28 4.55 5.36 -0.35
CA GLU A 28 3.54 5.87 -1.28
C GLU A 28 3.79 5.28 -2.67
N LEU A 29 2.80 4.58 -3.22
CA LEU A 29 2.85 3.84 -4.47
C LEU A 29 1.82 4.41 -5.45
N ASP A 30 2.24 4.64 -6.69
CA ASP A 30 1.32 4.88 -7.80
C ASP A 30 0.74 3.55 -8.29
N ILE A 31 -0.49 3.60 -8.83
CA ILE A 31 -1.14 2.42 -9.41
C ILE A 31 -0.31 1.79 -10.54
N SER A 32 0.46 2.58 -11.30
CA SER A 32 1.34 2.08 -12.37
C SER A 32 2.46 1.18 -11.84
N ASN A 33 2.88 1.38 -10.60
CA ASN A 33 3.96 0.63 -9.98
C ASN A 33 3.45 -0.61 -9.23
N LEU A 34 2.16 -0.61 -8.85
CA LEU A 34 1.54 -1.65 -8.04
C LEU A 34 1.26 -2.91 -8.87
N LYS A 35 1.63 -4.09 -8.34
CA LYS A 35 1.28 -5.37 -8.94
C LYS A 35 -0.11 -5.81 -8.49
N TYR A 36 -1.13 -5.20 -9.09
CA TYR A 36 -2.52 -5.39 -8.71
C TYR A 36 -3.00 -6.85 -8.72
N ASN A 37 -2.43 -7.69 -9.60
CA ASN A 37 -2.76 -9.12 -9.68
C ASN A 37 -2.34 -9.92 -8.44
N ASN A 38 -1.41 -9.40 -7.63
CA ASN A 38 -0.89 -10.08 -6.44
C ASN A 38 -1.65 -9.69 -5.17
N ILE A 39 -2.63 -8.79 -5.28
CA ILE A 39 -3.39 -8.28 -4.14
C ILE A 39 -4.89 -8.41 -4.39
N LYS A 40 -5.67 -8.51 -3.32
CA LYS A 40 -7.13 -8.58 -3.38
C LYS A 40 -7.76 -7.67 -2.35
N GLU A 41 -8.81 -6.97 -2.74
CA GLU A 41 -9.57 -6.12 -1.82
C GLU A 41 -10.18 -6.99 -0.72
N LYS A 42 -9.91 -6.64 0.54
CA LYS A 42 -10.45 -7.33 1.72
C LYS A 42 -11.32 -6.39 2.56
N TRP A 43 -11.58 -5.19 2.05
CA TRP A 43 -12.43 -4.21 2.72
C TRP A 43 -13.91 -4.65 2.60
N PRO A 44 -14.62 -4.92 3.71
CA PRO A 44 -15.97 -5.50 3.67
C PRO A 44 -17.09 -4.45 3.57
N GLY A 45 -16.75 -3.17 3.53
CA GLY A 45 -17.73 -2.09 3.65
C GLY A 45 -18.49 -1.80 2.36
N SER A 46 -19.56 -1.01 2.49
CA SER A 46 -20.26 -0.43 1.33
C SER A 46 -19.61 0.90 0.96
N PHE A 47 -19.34 1.09 -0.33
CA PHE A 47 -18.62 2.25 -0.88
C PHE A 47 -19.37 3.56 -0.59
N LYS A 48 -19.06 4.19 0.56
CA LYS A 48 -19.63 5.48 0.98
C LYS A 48 -18.62 6.60 0.76
N LYS A 49 -19.12 7.84 0.60
CA LYS A 49 -18.29 9.04 0.48
C LYS A 49 -17.43 9.32 1.73
N THR A 50 -17.81 8.80 2.89
CA THR A 50 -17.11 8.99 4.17
C THR A 50 -15.94 8.03 4.39
N VAL A 51 -15.74 7.08 3.48
CA VAL A 51 -14.68 6.08 3.58
C VAL A 51 -13.36 6.73 3.16
N LYS A 52 -12.47 6.93 4.14
CA LYS A 52 -11.17 7.58 3.95
C LYS A 52 -10.19 6.73 3.14
N TYR A 53 -10.28 5.41 3.28
CA TYR A 53 -9.45 4.45 2.56
C TYR A 53 -10.15 3.10 2.46
N VAL A 54 -9.76 2.31 1.47
CA VAL A 54 -10.03 0.86 1.41
C VAL A 54 -8.70 0.11 1.49
N TRP A 55 -8.71 -1.18 1.76
CA TRP A 55 -7.47 -1.95 1.86
C TRP A 55 -7.55 -3.29 1.12
N PHE A 56 -6.38 -3.70 0.68
CA PHE A 56 -6.07 -4.93 -0.04
C PHE A 56 -5.13 -5.77 0.82
N HIS A 57 -5.11 -7.08 0.55
CA HIS A 57 -4.10 -7.98 1.10
C HIS A 57 -3.40 -8.73 -0.03
N THR A 58 -2.13 -9.10 0.17
CA THR A 58 -1.49 -10.13 -0.65
C THR A 58 -2.23 -11.46 -0.50
N LEU A 59 -2.09 -12.33 -1.51
CA LEU A 59 -2.77 -13.62 -1.58
C LEU A 59 -2.02 -14.77 -0.90
N ASP A 60 -0.94 -14.46 -0.19
CA ASP A 60 -0.07 -15.40 0.51
C ASP A 60 -0.26 -15.35 2.02
N ASP A 61 0.47 -16.20 2.74
CA ASP A 61 0.39 -16.33 4.20
C ASP A 61 0.85 -15.08 4.97
N ALA A 62 1.51 -14.13 4.30
CA ALA A 62 1.86 -12.86 4.94
C ALA A 62 0.65 -11.95 5.11
N GLU A 63 -0.35 -12.07 4.21
CA GLU A 63 -1.50 -11.18 4.14
C GLU A 63 -1.10 -9.70 4.32
N THR A 64 -0.07 -9.25 3.60
CA THR A 64 0.43 -7.87 3.72
C THR A 64 -0.64 -6.88 3.32
N LYS A 65 -0.87 -5.84 4.12
CA LYS A 65 -1.91 -4.82 3.86
C LYS A 65 -1.40 -3.69 2.97
N ILE A 66 -2.22 -3.34 1.98
CA ILE A 66 -2.02 -2.16 1.13
C ILE A 66 -3.27 -1.29 1.21
N TYR A 67 -3.12 -0.02 1.57
CA TYR A 67 -4.21 0.93 1.71
C TYR A 67 -4.35 1.79 0.46
N CYS A 68 -5.54 1.91 -0.11
CA CYS A 68 -5.84 2.89 -1.17
C CYS A 68 -6.56 4.09 -0.56
N GLN A 69 -5.93 5.26 -0.61
CA GLN A 69 -6.48 6.47 0.00
C GLN A 69 -7.57 7.08 -0.88
N ARG A 70 -8.72 7.39 -0.26
CA ARG A 70 -9.91 7.93 -0.94
C ARG A 70 -10.26 9.35 -0.53
N GLN A 71 -9.78 9.80 0.63
CA GLN A 71 -9.94 11.19 1.11
C GLN A 71 -8.66 11.67 1.77
N THR A 72 -8.39 12.97 1.80
CA THR A 72 -7.29 13.50 2.61
C THR A 72 -7.59 13.34 4.11
N VAL A 73 -6.55 13.30 4.94
CA VAL A 73 -6.66 13.23 6.40
C VAL A 73 -5.74 14.26 7.05
N PRO A 74 -6.06 14.77 8.25
CA PRO A 74 -5.26 15.83 8.87
C PRO A 74 -3.94 15.33 9.48
N TYR A 75 -3.83 14.03 9.79
CA TYR A 75 -2.69 13.45 10.52
C TYR A 75 -1.56 12.93 9.61
N ALA A 76 -1.74 12.95 8.29
CA ALA A 76 -0.73 12.53 7.34
C ALA A 76 -1.02 13.14 5.97
N ASN A 77 0.04 13.45 5.22
CA ASN A 77 -0.08 14.02 3.87
C ASN A 77 -0.36 12.92 2.81
N TYR A 78 -1.32 12.03 3.10
CA TYR A 78 -1.78 11.03 2.15
C TYR A 78 -2.56 11.69 1.01
N ARG A 79 -2.16 11.39 -0.21
CA ARG A 79 -2.80 11.79 -1.46
C ARG A 79 -3.87 10.78 -1.87
N VAL A 80 -5.02 11.29 -2.29
CA VAL A 80 -6.12 10.50 -2.83
C VAL A 80 -5.67 9.79 -4.11
N GLY A 81 -6.06 8.52 -4.28
CA GLY A 81 -5.71 7.68 -5.43
C GLY A 81 -4.38 6.94 -5.29
N MET A 82 -3.54 7.32 -4.34
CA MET A 82 -2.29 6.62 -4.05
C MET A 82 -2.52 5.42 -3.14
N TYR A 83 -1.57 4.49 -3.20
CA TYR A 83 -1.54 3.28 -2.41
C TYR A 83 -0.41 3.35 -1.37
N TYR A 84 -0.61 2.72 -0.22
CA TYR A 84 0.31 2.80 0.92
C TYR A 84 0.53 1.44 1.53
N ALA A 85 1.78 1.03 1.68
CA ALA A 85 2.19 -0.16 2.41
C ALA A 85 3.18 0.24 3.51
N HIS A 86 3.02 -0.34 4.71
CA HIS A 86 3.88 0.00 5.83
C HIS A 86 5.30 -0.55 5.57
N VAL A 87 6.33 0.25 5.85
CA VAL A 87 7.73 -0.12 5.51
C VAL A 87 8.15 -1.43 6.17
N SER A 88 7.69 -1.72 7.40
CA SER A 88 8.04 -2.98 8.09
C SER A 88 7.50 -4.24 7.44
N ASP A 89 6.49 -4.12 6.56
CA ASP A 89 5.91 -5.26 5.87
C ASP A 89 6.61 -5.55 4.54
N LEU A 90 7.62 -4.75 4.19
CA LEU A 90 8.31 -4.77 2.90
C LEU A 90 9.78 -5.15 3.06
N ILE A 91 10.24 -5.96 2.10
CA ILE A 91 11.63 -6.21 1.78
C ILE A 91 11.91 -5.44 0.49
N ILE A 92 12.97 -4.63 0.51
CA ILE A 92 13.38 -3.81 -0.63
C ILE A 92 14.56 -4.49 -1.28
N GLU A 93 14.43 -4.74 -2.58
CA GLU A 93 15.48 -5.32 -3.41
C GLU A 93 15.83 -4.34 -4.53
N ASP A 94 17.12 -4.11 -4.75
CA ASP A 94 17.60 -3.37 -5.91
C ASP A 94 17.83 -4.36 -7.07
N ASP A 95 17.50 -3.92 -8.29
CA ASP A 95 17.99 -4.61 -9.49
C ASP A 95 19.41 -4.10 -9.70
N GLU A 96 20.41 -4.96 -9.51
CA GLU A 96 21.80 -4.71 -9.91
C GLU A 96 21.95 -4.58 -11.44
#